data_AF-A0A0G1HQZ8-F1
#
_entry.id   AF-A0A0G1HQZ8-F1
#
_cell.length_a   1.000
_cell.length_b   1.000
_cell.length_c   1.000
_cell.angle_alpha   90.00
_cell.angle_beta   90.00
_cell.angle_gamma   90.00
#
_symmetry.space_group_name_H-M   'P 1'
#
loop_
_entity.id
_entity.type
_entity.pdbx_description
1 polymer ?
#
loop_
_entity_poly.entity_id
_entity_poly.type
_entity_poly.pdbx_seq_one_letter_code
_entity_poly.pdbx_strand_id
1 'polypeptide(L)'
;MDIPPSNSTLTEAENEQKTEEKQAENKPHPEPVSEPVQAIEPSTAQMGRNEPLGEVKPEPKSQARNSVREILAKAQQVIQFRKRKKLDKIMALFLQHSKITNDEVEKFLHVSDATATRYLSILEKENRIKQVGKTGKGVSYSRI
;
A
#
# COMPACT_ATOMS: atom_id res chain seq x y z
N MET A 1 -31.23 -35.37 -55.06
CA MET A 1 -30.83 -34.15 -54.32
C MET A 1 -29.33 -34.21 -54.21
N ASP A 2 -28.67 -33.77 -55.28
CA ASP A 2 -27.25 -33.53 -55.38
C ASP A 2 -26.88 -32.24 -54.61
N ILE A 3 -25.78 -32.27 -53.87
CA ILE A 3 -24.69 -31.26 -53.82
C ILE A 3 -23.67 -31.75 -52.75
N PRO A 4 -22.36 -31.82 -53.07
CA PRO A 4 -21.29 -32.33 -52.19
C PRO A 4 -20.77 -31.29 -51.18
N PRO A 5 -19.97 -31.67 -50.17
CA PRO A 5 -19.23 -30.72 -49.35
C PRO A 5 -18.01 -30.21 -50.12
N SER A 6 -17.92 -28.90 -50.27
CA SER A 6 -16.79 -28.15 -50.81
C SER A 6 -16.68 -26.85 -50.01
N ASN A 7 -15.54 -26.23 -49.76
CA ASN A 7 -14.13 -26.58 -49.67
C ASN A 7 -13.49 -25.31 -49.07
N SER A 8 -12.24 -25.41 -48.62
CA SER A 8 -11.26 -24.32 -48.65
C SER A 8 -11.38 -23.13 -47.67
N THR A 9 -10.61 -23.25 -46.58
CA THR A 9 -9.38 -22.50 -46.29
C THR A 9 -9.21 -21.03 -46.74
N LEU A 10 -8.56 -20.28 -45.85
CA LEU A 10 -7.75 -19.06 -46.00
C LEU A 10 -8.52 -17.72 -46.04
N THR A 11 -8.29 -16.90 -45.01
CA THR A 11 -7.25 -15.84 -45.12
C THR A 11 -6.92 -15.22 -43.77
N GLU A 12 -5.62 -15.25 -43.47
CA GLU A 12 -4.92 -14.30 -42.60
C GLU A 12 -5.24 -12.85 -43.00
N ALA A 13 -5.36 -11.99 -42.00
CA ALA A 13 -5.01 -10.59 -42.14
C ALA A 13 -4.15 -10.22 -40.93
N GLU A 14 -2.85 -10.46 -41.09
CA GLU A 14 -1.81 -9.68 -40.45
C GLU A 14 -2.09 -8.19 -40.65
N ASN A 15 -1.94 -7.42 -39.58
CA ASN A 15 -1.77 -5.97 -39.68
C ASN A 15 -0.39 -5.63 -39.11
N GLU A 16 0.63 -5.79 -39.97
CA GLU A 16 1.93 -5.14 -39.83
C GLU A 16 2.11 -4.13 -40.99
N GLN A 17 2.17 -2.85 -40.63
CA GLN A 17 2.92 -1.79 -41.33
C GLN A 17 3.44 -0.90 -40.19
N LYS A 18 4.71 -0.89 -39.76
CA LYS A 18 6.03 -0.69 -40.38
C LYS A 18 6.22 0.69 -41.05
N THR A 19 7.37 1.29 -40.66
CA THR A 19 8.17 2.38 -41.26
C THR A 19 7.77 3.80 -40.82
N GLU A 20 8.65 4.71 -40.38
CA GLU A 20 10.09 4.84 -40.62
C GLU A 20 10.75 5.77 -39.59
N GLU A 21 12.04 5.52 -39.35
CA GLU A 21 13.00 6.31 -38.56
C GLU A 21 13.07 7.79 -38.95
N LYS A 22 13.40 8.65 -37.97
CA LYS A 22 14.47 9.63 -38.16
C LYS A 22 15.19 9.92 -36.84
N GLN A 23 16.44 9.47 -36.82
CA GLN A 23 17.50 9.84 -35.90
C GLN A 23 17.91 11.28 -36.18
N ALA A 24 18.02 12.11 -35.13
CA ALA A 24 18.85 13.30 -35.15
C ALA A 24 19.44 13.49 -33.76
N GLU A 25 20.69 13.04 -33.68
CA GLU A 25 21.66 13.30 -32.65
C GLU A 25 22.00 14.79 -32.57
N ASN A 26 22.02 15.37 -31.37
CA ASN A 26 22.92 16.46 -31.05
C ASN A 26 23.16 16.55 -29.54
N LYS A 27 24.32 16.06 -29.08
CA LYS A 27 24.98 16.53 -27.86
C LYS A 27 25.78 17.81 -28.18
N PRO A 28 26.44 18.42 -27.19
CA PRO A 28 25.94 19.12 -26.02
C PRO A 28 26.15 20.64 -26.22
N HIS A 29 25.42 21.51 -25.52
CA HIS A 29 25.81 22.92 -25.44
C HIS A 29 26.09 23.31 -23.98
N PRO A 30 27.23 23.98 -23.70
CA PRO A 30 27.81 24.12 -22.38
C PRO A 30 27.13 25.23 -21.57
N GLU A 31 27.07 25.04 -20.25
CA GLU A 31 27.05 26.16 -19.30
C GLU A 31 28.36 26.95 -19.43
N PRO A 32 28.36 28.29 -19.26
CA PRO A 32 28.42 28.84 -17.89
C PRO A 32 27.66 30.16 -17.74
N VAL A 33 27.30 30.54 -16.51
CA VAL A 33 27.67 31.82 -15.84
C VAL A 33 26.97 31.86 -14.47
N SER A 34 27.81 31.61 -13.45
CA SER A 34 27.96 32.34 -12.19
C SER A 34 26.75 32.62 -11.28
N GLU A 35 26.69 31.82 -10.19
CA GLU A 35 26.70 32.20 -8.75
C GLU A 35 25.70 33.24 -8.17
N PRO A 36 25.46 33.26 -6.85
CA PRO A 36 24.94 32.20 -6.00
C PRO A 36 23.72 32.74 -5.22
N VAL A 37 22.51 32.24 -5.46
CA VAL A 37 21.36 32.70 -4.67
C VAL A 37 21.41 32.04 -3.30
N GLN A 38 21.87 32.83 -2.34
CA GLN A 38 21.97 32.59 -0.91
C GLN A 38 20.99 31.55 -0.37
N ALA A 39 21.55 30.41 0.05
CA ALA A 39 20.90 29.55 1.02
C ALA A 39 20.73 30.34 2.32
N ILE A 40 19.49 30.72 2.62
CA ILE A 40 19.12 31.20 3.94
C ILE A 40 19.10 29.95 4.83
N GLU A 41 20.24 29.62 5.41
CA GLU A 41 20.29 28.67 6.51
C GLU A 41 19.44 29.24 7.66
N PRO A 42 18.48 28.49 8.23
CA PRO A 42 17.96 28.86 9.55
C PRO A 42 19.13 28.73 10.53
N SER A 43 19.70 29.88 10.85
CA SER A 43 20.68 30.08 11.91
C SER A 43 20.25 29.29 13.15
N THR A 44 20.87 28.14 13.35
CA THR A 44 20.78 27.41 14.61
C THR A 44 21.77 28.09 15.56
N ALA A 45 21.38 29.26 16.05
CA ALA A 45 22.10 29.93 17.12
C ALA A 45 21.97 29.08 18.40
N GLN A 46 23.10 28.51 18.79
CA GLN A 46 23.31 27.85 20.08
C GLN A 46 22.88 28.79 21.23
N MET A 47 22.05 28.29 22.15
CA MET A 47 21.99 28.83 23.50
C MET A 47 22.51 27.79 24.49
N GLY A 48 23.47 28.26 25.28
CA GLY A 48 24.12 27.66 26.45
C GLY A 48 23.54 26.36 27.01
N ARG A 49 24.34 25.30 26.91
CA ARG A 49 24.28 24.17 27.83
C ARG A 49 24.97 24.58 29.13
N ASN A 50 24.20 25.03 30.12
CA ASN A 50 24.69 25.21 31.48
C ASN A 50 23.98 24.24 32.45
N GLU A 51 24.79 23.29 32.91
CA GLU A 51 24.85 22.74 34.28
C GLU A 51 23.73 21.81 34.81
N PRO A 52 24.07 21.00 35.84
CA PRO A 52 23.68 19.60 35.91
C PRO A 52 22.28 19.39 36.45
N LEU A 53 21.75 18.24 36.07
CA LEU A 53 20.53 17.59 36.52
C LEU A 53 20.32 17.78 38.04
N GLY A 54 19.60 18.84 38.41
CA GLY A 54 19.06 19.02 39.75
C GLY A 54 18.07 17.91 40.00
N GLU A 55 18.41 17.04 40.94
CA GLU A 55 17.63 15.90 41.39
C GLU A 55 16.26 16.36 41.92
N VAL A 56 15.24 16.31 41.06
CA VAL A 56 13.87 16.58 41.46
C VAL A 56 13.32 15.32 42.14
N LYS A 57 13.41 15.36 43.47
CA LYS A 57 12.79 14.44 44.45
C LYS A 57 11.41 13.93 43.95
N PRO A 58 11.13 12.61 43.97
CA PRO A 58 9.84 12.09 43.56
C PRO A 58 8.80 12.43 44.64
N GLU A 59 7.54 12.64 44.23
CA GLU A 59 6.24 12.48 44.95
C GLU A 59 5.24 13.60 44.55
N PRO A 60 3.89 13.40 44.48
CA PRO A 60 3.08 12.19 44.41
C PRO A 60 2.25 12.16 43.10
N LYS A 61 2.60 11.30 42.13
CA LYS A 61 1.93 11.24 40.78
C LYS A 61 1.26 9.89 40.49
N SER A 62 0.94 9.07 41.49
CA SER A 62 0.50 7.68 41.28
C SER A 62 -0.92 7.57 40.68
N GLN A 63 -1.89 8.35 41.17
CA GLN A 63 -3.30 8.26 40.73
C GLN A 63 -3.52 8.76 39.29
N ALA A 64 -2.87 9.87 38.91
CA ALA A 64 -2.96 10.39 37.54
C ALA A 64 -2.28 9.45 36.52
N ARG A 65 -1.17 8.81 36.89
CA ARG A 65 -0.49 7.81 36.04
C ARG A 65 -1.35 6.57 35.81
N ASN A 66 -2.12 6.14 36.82
CA ASN A 66 -3.02 4.99 36.69
C ASN A 66 -4.18 5.32 35.73
N SER A 67 -4.76 6.52 35.85
CA SER A 67 -5.88 6.96 34.99
C SER A 67 -5.48 7.04 33.50
N VAL A 68 -4.29 7.57 33.19
CA VAL A 68 -3.80 7.64 31.80
C VAL A 68 -3.54 6.24 31.22
N ARG A 69 -3.00 5.32 32.02
CA ARG A 69 -2.78 3.93 31.60
C ARG A 69 -4.10 3.22 31.28
N GLU A 70 -5.13 3.42 32.10
CA GLU A 70 -6.46 2.85 31.84
C GLU A 70 -7.09 3.38 30.56
N ILE A 71 -6.97 4.69 30.30
CA ILE A 71 -7.48 5.29 29.06
C ILE A 71 -6.77 4.70 27.84
N LEU A 72 -5.43 4.57 27.90
CA LEU A 72 -4.65 3.98 26.82
C LEU A 72 -5.04 2.52 26.56
N ALA A 73 -5.21 1.72 27.62
CA ALA A 73 -5.63 0.33 27.50
C ALA A 73 -7.00 0.21 26.82
N LYS A 74 -7.97 1.05 27.23
CA LYS A 74 -9.31 1.10 26.60
C LYS A 74 -9.22 1.52 25.13
N ALA A 75 -8.42 2.53 24.80
CA ALA A 75 -8.21 2.97 23.42
C ALA A 75 -7.63 1.85 22.55
N GLN A 76 -6.62 1.13 23.06
CA GLN A 76 -6.02 -0.01 22.37
C GLN A 76 -7.05 -1.12 22.14
N GLN A 77 -7.87 -1.45 23.15
CA GLN A 77 -8.94 -2.45 23.01
C GLN A 77 -9.93 -2.06 21.89
N VAL A 78 -10.35 -0.80 21.84
CA VAL A 78 -11.26 -0.30 20.78
C VAL A 78 -10.62 -0.42 19.40
N ILE A 79 -9.34 -0.07 19.25
CA ILE A 79 -8.61 -0.19 17.98
C ILE A 79 -8.56 -1.65 17.53
N GLN A 80 -8.22 -2.57 18.45
CA GLN A 80 -8.15 -4.00 18.14
C GLN A 80 -9.53 -4.57 17.80
N PHE A 81 -10.57 -4.16 18.52
CA PHE A 81 -11.94 -4.59 18.24
C PHE A 81 -12.39 -4.17 16.84
N ARG A 82 -12.16 -2.91 16.46
CA ARG A 82 -12.47 -2.41 15.11
C ARG A 82 -11.70 -3.16 14.03
N LYS A 83 -10.42 -3.45 14.28
CA LYS A 83 -9.58 -4.26 13.39
C LYS A 83 -10.17 -5.66 13.20
N ARG A 84 -10.47 -6.38 14.28
CA ARG A 84 -11.08 -7.72 14.22
C ARG A 84 -12.40 -7.72 13.46
N LYS A 85 -13.28 -6.75 13.73
CA LYS A 85 -14.55 -6.59 13.02
C LYS A 85 -14.37 -6.41 11.49
N LYS A 86 -13.30 -5.74 11.05
CA LYS A 86 -12.99 -5.63 9.61
C LYS A 86 -12.49 -6.97 9.04
N LEU A 87 -11.64 -7.70 9.77
CA LEU A 87 -11.18 -9.04 9.37
C LEU A 87 -12.35 -10.04 9.26
N ASP A 88 -13.27 -10.02 10.22
CA ASP A 88 -14.45 -10.89 10.22
C ASP A 88 -15.38 -10.60 9.03
N LYS A 89 -15.51 -9.32 8.65
CA LYS A 89 -16.25 -8.93 7.43
C LYS A 89 -15.61 -9.50 6.16
N ILE A 90 -14.28 -9.48 6.05
CA ILE A 90 -13.59 -10.10 4.90
C ILE A 90 -13.85 -11.61 4.88
N MET A 91 -13.81 -12.26 6.04
CA MET A 91 -14.10 -13.68 6.16
C MET A 91 -15.53 -14.04 5.78
N ALA A 92 -16.49 -13.18 6.10
CA ALA A 92 -17.86 -13.31 5.63
C ALA A 92 -17.96 -13.16 4.10
N LEU A 93 -17.18 -12.27 3.49
CA LEU A 93 -17.13 -12.12 2.02
C LEU A 93 -16.67 -13.41 1.33
N PHE A 94 -15.71 -14.13 1.92
CA PHE A 94 -15.26 -15.45 1.43
C PHE A 94 -16.32 -16.57 1.54
N LEU A 95 -17.43 -16.36 2.27
CA LEU A 95 -18.55 -17.31 2.26
C LEU A 95 -19.39 -17.16 0.99
N GLN A 96 -19.39 -15.97 0.40
CA GLN A 96 -20.16 -15.65 -0.80
C GLN A 96 -19.30 -15.84 -2.06
N HIS A 97 -18.01 -15.50 -1.99
CA HIS A 97 -17.08 -15.49 -3.11
C HIS A 97 -15.94 -16.49 -2.84
N SER A 98 -15.65 -17.40 -3.77
CA SER A 98 -14.57 -18.39 -3.63
C SER A 98 -13.17 -17.78 -3.80
N LYS A 99 -13.07 -16.70 -4.58
CA LYS A 99 -11.85 -15.92 -4.81
C LYS A 99 -12.15 -14.44 -4.68
N ILE A 100 -11.24 -13.70 -4.06
CA ILE A 100 -11.38 -12.27 -3.79
C ILE A 100 -10.06 -11.56 -4.12
N THR A 101 -10.14 -10.41 -4.77
CA THR A 101 -9.02 -9.53 -5.11
C THR A 101 -8.87 -8.39 -4.09
N ASN A 102 -7.74 -7.69 -4.10
CA ASN A 102 -7.53 -6.57 -3.18
C ASN A 102 -8.55 -5.44 -3.41
N ASP A 103 -8.82 -5.09 -4.66
CA ASP A 103 -9.77 -4.05 -5.06
C ASP A 103 -11.19 -4.32 -4.56
N GLU A 104 -11.62 -5.58 -4.52
CA GLU A 104 -12.93 -5.95 -3.98
C GLU A 104 -13.00 -5.72 -2.47
N VAL A 105 -11.93 -6.03 -1.73
CA VAL A 105 -11.85 -5.75 -0.29
C VAL A 105 -11.82 -4.24 -0.02
N GLU A 106 -11.08 -3.49 -0.84
CA GLU A 106 -10.99 -2.03 -0.77
C GLU A 106 -12.39 -1.41 -0.87
N LYS A 107 -13.14 -1.76 -1.92
CA LYS A 107 -14.51 -1.29 -2.17
C LYS A 107 -15.48 -1.76 -1.10
N PHE A 108 -15.40 -3.02 -0.67
CA PHE A 108 -16.32 -3.58 0.33
C PHE A 108 -16.15 -2.95 1.72
N LEU A 109 -14.90 -2.70 2.14
CA LEU A 109 -14.62 -2.14 3.46
C LEU A 109 -14.52 -0.61 3.48
N HIS A 110 -14.51 0.05 2.33
CA HIS A 110 -14.25 1.48 2.16
C HIS A 110 -12.96 1.90 2.87
N VAL A 111 -11.87 1.24 2.50
CA VAL A 111 -10.51 1.52 3.01
C VAL A 111 -9.59 1.80 1.83
N SER A 112 -8.33 2.16 2.06
CA SER A 112 -7.34 2.27 0.98
C SER A 112 -6.82 0.90 0.54
N ASP A 113 -6.35 0.81 -0.71
CA ASP A 113 -5.63 -0.33 -1.28
C ASP A 113 -4.58 -0.95 -0.31
N ALA A 114 -3.70 -0.11 0.26
CA ALA A 114 -2.68 -0.56 1.21
C ALA A 114 -3.28 -1.13 2.52
N THR A 115 -4.42 -0.59 2.97
CA THR A 115 -5.10 -1.09 4.17
C THR A 115 -5.79 -2.43 3.89
N ALA A 116 -6.40 -2.60 2.72
CA ALA A 116 -6.97 -3.87 2.28
C ALA A 116 -5.89 -4.96 2.21
N THR A 117 -4.74 -4.65 1.60
CA THR A 117 -3.57 -5.55 1.53
C THR A 117 -3.14 -5.95 2.93
N ARG A 118 -3.01 -4.99 3.86
CA ARG A 118 -2.61 -5.29 5.24
C ARG A 118 -3.56 -6.24 5.95
N TYR A 119 -4.88 -6.12 5.73
CA TYR A 119 -5.86 -7.05 6.31
C TYR A 119 -5.79 -8.44 5.70
N LEU A 120 -5.64 -8.54 4.38
CA LEU A 120 -5.45 -9.82 3.70
C LEU A 120 -4.17 -10.52 4.18
N SER A 121 -3.06 -9.79 4.29
CA SER A 121 -1.80 -10.33 4.83
C SER A 121 -1.92 -10.82 6.28
N ILE A 122 -2.78 -10.21 7.10
CA ILE A 122 -3.04 -10.70 8.47
C ILE A 122 -3.76 -12.06 8.41
N LEU A 123 -4.80 -12.17 7.60
CA LEU A 123 -5.57 -13.41 7.45
C LEU A 123 -4.75 -14.54 6.84
N GLU A 124 -3.84 -14.20 5.93
CA GLU A 124 -2.87 -15.13 5.35
C GLU A 124 -1.87 -15.62 6.39
N LYS A 125 -1.31 -14.71 7.20
CA LYS A 125 -0.42 -15.09 8.33
C LYS A 125 -1.13 -15.95 9.38
N GLU A 126 -2.43 -15.77 9.55
CA GLU A 126 -3.29 -16.59 10.40
C GLU A 126 -3.70 -17.93 9.74
N ASN A 127 -3.24 -18.22 8.52
CA ASN A 127 -3.58 -19.41 7.73
C ASN A 127 -5.10 -19.58 7.48
N ARG A 128 -5.84 -18.46 7.41
CA ARG A 128 -7.28 -18.48 7.10
C ARG A 128 -7.56 -18.39 5.61
N ILE A 129 -6.62 -17.79 4.86
CA ILE A 129 -6.66 -17.62 3.41
C ILE A 129 -5.27 -17.85 2.83
N LYS A 130 -5.20 -18.11 1.53
CA LYS A 130 -3.98 -18.21 0.74
C LYS A 130 -4.01 -17.25 -0.43
N GLN A 131 -2.87 -16.61 -0.71
CA GLN A 131 -2.65 -15.87 -1.95
C GLN A 131 -2.50 -16.83 -3.14
N VAL A 132 -3.14 -16.49 -4.25
CA VAL A 132 -3.06 -17.16 -5.54
C VAL A 132 -2.55 -16.13 -6.54
N GLY A 133 -1.33 -16.36 -7.04
CA GLY A 133 -0.58 -15.41 -7.86
C GLY A 133 0.62 -14.82 -7.10
N LYS A 134 1.64 -14.38 -7.83
CA LYS A 134 2.91 -13.92 -7.24
C LYS A 134 2.93 -12.40 -6.99
N THR A 135 2.61 -11.60 -8.00
CA THR A 135 2.69 -10.13 -7.93
C THR A 135 1.74 -9.46 -8.93
N GLY A 136 1.31 -8.24 -8.62
CA GLY A 136 0.53 -7.38 -9.52
C GLY A 136 -0.96 -7.68 -9.57
N LYS A 137 -1.62 -7.24 -10.65
CA LYS A 137 -3.09 -7.30 -10.81
C LYS A 137 -3.67 -8.72 -10.88
N GLY A 138 -2.84 -9.74 -11.11
CA GLY A 138 -3.26 -11.15 -11.13
C GLY A 138 -3.35 -11.80 -9.75
N VAL A 139 -3.09 -11.04 -8.67
CA VAL A 139 -3.16 -11.56 -7.31
C VAL A 139 -4.61 -11.66 -6.85
N SER A 140 -5.01 -12.85 -6.44
CA SER A 140 -6.29 -13.13 -5.80
C SER A 140 -6.05 -13.94 -4.51
N TYR A 141 -7.03 -13.97 -3.63
CA TYR A 141 -6.99 -14.71 -2.40
C TYR A 141 -8.12 -15.73 -2.39
N SER A 142 -7.89 -16.88 -1.76
CA SER A 142 -8.89 -17.93 -1.58
C SER A 142 -8.84 -18.46 -0.16
N ARG A 143 -9.98 -18.88 0.38
CA ARG A 143 -10.06 -19.49 1.70
C ARG A 143 -9.36 -20.87 1.69
N ILE A 144 -8.71 -21.21 2.81
CA ILE A 144 -8.12 -22.53 3.06
C ILE A 144 -9.15 -23.43 3.75
#